data_AF-A0A8J7IHW0-F1
#
_entry.id   AF-A0A8J7IHW0-F1
#
_cell.length_a   1.000
_cell.length_b   1.000
_cell.length_c   1.000
_cell.angle_alpha   90.00
_cell.angle_beta   90.00
_cell.angle_gamma   90.00
#
_symmetry.space_group_name_H-M   'P 1'
#
loop_
_entity.id
_entity.type
_entity.pdbx_description
1 polymer ?
#
loop_
_entity_poly.entity_id
_entity_poly.type
_entity_poly.pdbx_seq_one_letter_code
_entity_poly.pdbx_strand_id
1 'polypeptide(L)'
;MIKKMFLAVMVVSALVSCTKGNIGNPSSNLTLQLSGLESLGDDFVYEGWLIVNGAPVSTGVFSSVEFPQTFSVKPSTLHRATKFVLSIEPANDVDPAPSMTKILVGDFTGNVASVSSNGVVGDFTNASGQYILATPTNGGDTDELSGIWFLDLSSGAPEAGLDLPVLESGWKYEGWVVIDGIPVSTGTFSDVADFDDNAMTSPFKGDMGDGPAFPGEDFLQNAPLGLTFPLDLRGYATVISVEPYPDNSPAPFTLKPLLHIIPENTDDHVTIPMGDGPLAELTGTVVR
;
A
#
# COMPACT_ATOMS: atom_id res chain seq x y z
N MET A 1 -50.66 33.04 -85.41
CA MET A 1 -49.23 32.69 -85.19
C MET A 1 -48.65 33.71 -84.23
N ILE A 2 -48.19 33.30 -83.05
CA ILE A 2 -47.15 33.95 -82.22
C ILE A 2 -46.81 32.96 -81.09
N LYS A 3 -45.52 32.87 -80.80
CA LYS A 3 -44.79 31.73 -80.24
C LYS A 3 -45.06 31.50 -78.75
N LYS A 4 -45.17 30.21 -78.37
CA LYS A 4 -45.06 29.74 -76.98
C LYS A 4 -43.60 29.91 -76.54
N MET A 5 -43.36 30.61 -75.44
CA MET A 5 -42.04 30.73 -74.82
C MET A 5 -42.10 30.03 -73.46
N PHE A 6 -41.46 28.87 -73.36
CA PHE A 6 -41.27 28.14 -72.12
C PHE A 6 -40.22 28.87 -71.27
N LEU A 7 -40.59 29.25 -70.05
CA LEU A 7 -39.65 29.75 -69.05
C LEU A 7 -39.30 28.58 -68.12
N ALA A 8 -38.07 28.09 -68.22
CA ALA A 8 -37.53 27.04 -67.37
C ALA A 8 -37.22 27.62 -65.99
N VAL A 9 -37.93 27.14 -64.97
CA VAL A 9 -37.65 27.44 -63.55
C VAL A 9 -36.57 26.46 -63.08
N MET A 10 -35.37 26.97 -62.88
CA MET A 10 -34.24 26.22 -62.32
C MET A 10 -34.39 26.22 -60.78
N VAL A 11 -34.80 25.06 -60.24
CA VAL A 11 -34.85 24.81 -58.79
C VAL A 11 -33.41 24.64 -58.29
N VAL A 12 -32.93 25.58 -57.49
CA VAL A 12 -31.67 25.44 -56.75
C VAL A 12 -32.00 24.76 -55.42
N SER A 13 -31.81 23.45 -55.36
CA SER A 13 -31.81 22.68 -54.12
C SER A 13 -30.51 22.97 -53.36
N ALA A 14 -30.61 23.69 -52.24
CA ALA A 14 -29.52 23.83 -51.29
C ALA A 14 -29.24 22.48 -50.64
N LEU A 15 -28.17 21.81 -51.07
CA LEU A 15 -27.59 20.69 -50.35
C LEU A 15 -26.87 21.26 -49.12
N VAL A 16 -27.52 21.15 -47.95
CA VAL A 16 -26.85 21.33 -46.66
C VAL A 16 -25.88 20.15 -46.51
N SER A 17 -24.60 20.42 -46.73
CA SER A 17 -23.52 19.49 -46.39
C SER A 17 -23.42 19.44 -44.86
N CYS A 18 -24.03 18.44 -44.25
CA CYS A 18 -23.64 18.02 -42.90
C CYS A 18 -22.20 17.52 -43.00
N THR A 19 -21.24 18.37 -42.66
CA THR A 19 -19.92 17.90 -42.26
C THR A 19 -20.15 16.97 -41.08
N LYS A 20 -19.97 15.67 -41.30
CA LYS A 20 -19.77 14.72 -40.19
C LYS A 20 -18.51 15.19 -39.46
N GLY A 21 -18.68 16.11 -38.51
CA GLY A 21 -17.70 16.33 -37.47
C GLY A 21 -17.51 14.96 -36.82
N ASN A 22 -16.26 14.53 -36.65
CA ASN A 22 -15.97 13.38 -35.82
C ASN A 22 -16.60 13.65 -34.45
N ILE A 23 -17.77 13.08 -34.19
CA ILE A 23 -18.36 13.04 -32.87
C ILE A 23 -17.46 12.09 -32.10
N GLY A 24 -16.38 12.62 -31.51
CA GLY A 24 -15.63 11.90 -30.50
C GLY A 24 -16.64 11.39 -29.49
N ASN A 25 -16.48 10.13 -29.05
CA ASN A 25 -17.34 9.59 -28.00
C ASN A 25 -17.27 10.57 -26.81
N PRO A 26 -18.42 11.05 -26.29
CA PRO A 26 -18.40 12.02 -25.21
C PRO A 26 -17.65 11.41 -24.01
N SER A 27 -16.77 12.20 -23.39
CA SER A 27 -16.03 11.87 -22.18
C SER A 27 -16.33 12.89 -21.08
N SER A 28 -16.20 12.46 -19.83
CA SER A 28 -16.20 13.29 -18.63
C SER A 28 -14.87 13.12 -17.90
N ASN A 29 -14.48 14.12 -17.13
CA ASN A 29 -13.22 14.11 -16.39
C ASN A 29 -13.43 13.51 -15.00
N LEU A 30 -12.61 12.54 -14.64
CA LEU A 30 -12.42 12.07 -13.27
C LEU A 30 -11.08 12.60 -12.79
N THR A 31 -11.07 13.48 -11.79
CA THR A 31 -9.84 14.08 -11.25
C THR A 31 -9.51 13.48 -9.89
N LEU A 32 -8.31 12.92 -9.76
CA LEU A 32 -7.76 12.36 -8.54
C LEU A 32 -6.84 13.41 -7.91
N GLN A 33 -7.02 13.65 -6.61
CA GLN A 33 -6.10 14.41 -5.76
C GLN A 33 -5.76 13.54 -4.55
N LEU A 34 -4.71 12.74 -4.68
CA LEU A 34 -4.28 11.77 -3.66
C LEU A 34 -2.97 12.22 -3.02
N SER A 35 -2.63 11.62 -1.88
CA SER A 35 -1.40 11.89 -1.14
C SER A 35 -0.86 10.61 -0.50
N GLY A 36 0.46 10.57 -0.26
CA GLY A 36 1.13 9.48 0.45
C GLY A 36 1.44 8.22 -0.38
N LEU A 37 0.95 8.14 -1.63
CA LEU A 37 1.31 7.05 -2.54
C LEU A 37 2.79 7.11 -2.92
N GLU A 38 3.42 5.95 -3.05
CA GLU A 38 4.80 5.81 -3.54
C GLU A 38 4.85 5.17 -4.93
N SER A 39 6.03 5.23 -5.57
CA SER A 39 6.25 4.55 -6.84
C SER A 39 6.38 3.05 -6.62
N LEU A 40 5.67 2.25 -7.42
CA LEU A 40 5.59 0.79 -7.29
C LEU A 40 6.65 0.03 -8.10
N GLY A 41 7.55 0.75 -8.79
CA GLY A 41 8.49 0.17 -9.74
C GLY A 41 7.85 -0.23 -11.08
N ASP A 42 8.49 -1.17 -11.78
CA ASP A 42 8.12 -1.56 -13.14
C ASP A 42 7.11 -2.73 -13.19
N ASP A 43 7.02 -3.51 -12.11
CA ASP A 43 6.21 -4.73 -12.07
C ASP A 43 4.74 -4.47 -11.67
N PHE A 44 4.45 -3.30 -11.09
CA PHE A 44 3.11 -2.94 -10.60
C PHE A 44 2.72 -1.51 -10.97
N VAL A 45 1.42 -1.28 -11.09
CA VAL A 45 0.79 0.03 -11.38
C VAL A 45 -0.41 0.25 -10.47
N TYR A 46 -0.84 1.51 -10.34
CA TYR A 46 -2.13 1.80 -9.73
C TYR A 46 -3.23 1.70 -10.78
N GLU A 47 -4.40 1.18 -10.40
CA GLU A 47 -5.60 1.20 -11.23
C GLU A 47 -6.80 1.78 -10.47
N GLY A 48 -7.46 2.74 -11.12
CA GLY A 48 -8.69 3.34 -10.60
C GLY A 48 -9.93 2.61 -11.09
N TRP A 49 -10.92 2.45 -10.21
CA TRP A 49 -12.16 1.73 -10.51
C TRP A 49 -13.38 2.52 -10.05
N LEU A 50 -14.37 2.65 -10.93
CA LEU A 50 -15.70 3.13 -10.60
C LEU A 50 -16.62 1.95 -10.37
N ILE A 51 -17.26 1.90 -9.20
CA ILE A 51 -18.27 0.88 -8.92
C ILE A 51 -19.61 1.33 -9.49
N VAL A 52 -20.11 0.60 -10.48
CA VAL A 52 -21.30 0.93 -11.27
C VAL A 52 -22.27 -0.25 -11.23
N ASN A 53 -23.44 -0.07 -10.60
CA ASN A 53 -24.36 -1.16 -10.26
C ASN A 53 -23.67 -2.34 -9.52
N GLY A 54 -22.73 -2.03 -8.63
CA GLY A 54 -22.01 -3.04 -7.87
C GLY A 54 -20.87 -3.75 -8.63
N ALA A 55 -20.64 -3.44 -9.91
CA ALA A 55 -19.53 -3.99 -10.68
C ALA A 55 -18.40 -2.96 -10.86
N PRO A 56 -17.12 -3.35 -10.75
CA PRO A 56 -15.99 -2.46 -11.01
C PRO A 56 -15.87 -2.14 -12.51
N VAL A 57 -15.56 -0.89 -12.82
CA VAL A 57 -15.25 -0.42 -14.17
C VAL A 57 -13.96 0.38 -14.12
N SER A 58 -12.92 -0.12 -14.78
CA SER A 58 -11.61 0.54 -14.85
C SER A 58 -11.70 1.96 -15.41
N THR A 59 -10.89 2.85 -14.83
CA THR A 59 -10.65 4.22 -15.30
C THR A 59 -9.28 4.37 -15.99
N GLY A 60 -8.55 3.27 -16.13
CA GLY A 60 -7.18 3.22 -16.61
C GLY A 60 -6.15 3.10 -15.48
N VAL A 61 -4.93 2.74 -15.87
CA VAL A 61 -3.76 2.56 -15.00
C VAL A 61 -2.87 3.80 -14.99
N PHE A 62 -2.10 3.98 -13.92
CA PHE A 62 -1.08 5.02 -13.81
C PHE A 62 0.05 4.61 -12.86
N SER A 63 1.26 5.12 -13.12
CA SER A 63 2.44 4.92 -12.25
C SER A 63 2.97 6.22 -11.64
N SER A 64 2.57 7.37 -12.17
CA SER A 64 2.93 8.66 -11.58
C SER A 64 2.20 8.84 -10.25
N VAL A 65 2.91 9.30 -9.22
CA VAL A 65 2.32 9.67 -7.92
C VAL A 65 2.25 11.19 -7.72
N GLU A 66 2.43 11.96 -8.80
CA GLU A 66 2.22 13.40 -8.79
C GLU A 66 0.74 13.73 -9.06
N PHE A 67 0.11 14.53 -8.20
CA PHE A 67 -1.31 14.89 -8.28
C PHE A 67 -1.52 16.42 -8.32
N PRO A 68 -2.59 16.92 -8.98
CA PRO A 68 -3.75 16.18 -9.48
C PRO A 68 -3.52 15.45 -10.81
N GLN A 69 -4.23 14.34 -11.00
CA GLN A 69 -4.30 13.61 -12.27
C GLN A 69 -5.74 13.55 -12.78
N THR A 70 -5.95 13.60 -14.09
CA THR A 70 -7.28 13.59 -14.70
C THR A 70 -7.41 12.50 -15.75
N PHE A 71 -8.47 11.70 -15.62
CA PHE A 71 -8.78 10.56 -16.49
C PHE A 71 -10.07 10.82 -17.27
N SER A 72 -10.08 10.46 -18.55
CA SER A 72 -11.29 10.56 -19.39
C SER A 72 -12.12 9.29 -19.28
N VAL A 73 -13.35 9.42 -18.78
CA VAL A 73 -14.29 8.31 -18.57
C VAL A 73 -15.59 8.53 -19.33
N LYS A 74 -16.36 7.47 -19.58
CA LYS A 74 -17.69 7.59 -20.20
C LYS A 74 -18.65 8.34 -19.26
N PRO A 75 -19.37 9.38 -19.71
CA PRO A 75 -20.26 10.17 -18.85
C PRO A 75 -21.32 9.32 -18.15
N SER A 76 -21.88 8.32 -18.84
CA SER A 76 -22.89 7.42 -18.25
C SER A 76 -22.33 6.48 -17.18
N THR A 77 -21.05 6.09 -17.29
CA THR A 77 -20.33 5.33 -16.25
C THR A 77 -20.14 6.22 -15.04
N LEU A 78 -19.59 7.42 -15.24
CA LEU A 78 -19.26 8.34 -14.16
C LEU A 78 -20.50 8.81 -13.38
N HIS A 79 -21.59 9.11 -14.09
CA HIS A 79 -22.86 9.51 -13.49
C HIS A 79 -23.49 8.41 -12.61
N ARG A 80 -23.30 7.13 -13.00
CA ARG A 80 -23.86 5.98 -12.28
C ARG A 80 -22.92 5.40 -11.22
N ALA A 81 -21.68 5.88 -11.15
CA ALA A 81 -20.71 5.42 -10.17
C ALA A 81 -21.18 5.78 -8.76
N THR A 82 -21.15 4.80 -7.87
CA THR A 82 -21.49 4.99 -6.44
C THR A 82 -20.26 5.11 -5.57
N LYS A 83 -19.14 4.52 -6.01
CA LYS A 83 -17.90 4.41 -5.24
C LYS A 83 -16.69 4.47 -6.17
N PHE A 84 -15.59 5.00 -5.66
CA PHE A 84 -14.27 4.87 -6.25
C PHE A 84 -13.42 3.89 -5.42
N VAL A 85 -12.64 3.06 -6.10
CA VAL A 85 -11.64 2.15 -5.51
C VAL A 85 -10.33 2.35 -6.26
N LEU A 86 -9.22 2.39 -5.52
CA LEU A 86 -7.87 2.29 -6.06
C LEU A 86 -7.25 0.96 -5.63
N SER A 87 -6.59 0.27 -6.55
CA SER A 87 -5.82 -0.95 -6.28
C SER A 87 -4.41 -0.86 -6.86
N ILE A 88 -3.54 -1.74 -6.34
CA ILE A 88 -2.22 -2.05 -6.88
C ILE A 88 -2.38 -3.28 -7.78
N GLU A 89 -2.03 -3.15 -9.05
CA GLU A 89 -2.21 -4.19 -10.07
C GLU A 89 -0.86 -4.58 -10.67
N PRO A 90 -0.66 -5.84 -11.08
CA PRO A 90 0.48 -6.20 -11.92
C PRO A 90 0.51 -5.35 -13.19
N ALA A 91 1.68 -4.85 -13.60
CA ALA A 91 1.81 -4.03 -14.80
C ALA A 91 1.38 -4.77 -16.08
N ASN A 92 1.47 -6.10 -16.06
CA ASN A 92 1.00 -6.98 -17.13
C ASN A 92 -0.17 -7.86 -16.64
N ASP A 93 -1.31 -7.24 -16.35
CA ASP A 93 -2.52 -7.96 -15.93
C ASP A 93 -3.46 -8.30 -17.10
N VAL A 94 -4.00 -9.52 -17.08
CA VAL A 94 -5.00 -10.02 -18.03
C VAL A 94 -6.35 -10.26 -17.37
N ASP A 95 -6.43 -10.23 -16.04
CA ASP A 95 -7.70 -10.27 -15.30
C ASP A 95 -8.39 -8.90 -15.41
N PRO A 96 -9.64 -8.85 -15.90
CA PRO A 96 -10.38 -7.59 -15.95
C PRO A 96 -10.94 -7.14 -14.58
N ALA A 97 -10.82 -7.95 -13.52
CA ALA A 97 -11.23 -7.61 -12.17
C ALA A 97 -10.09 -6.93 -11.38
N PRO A 98 -10.40 -6.05 -10.42
CA PRO A 98 -9.36 -5.49 -9.54
C PRO A 98 -8.66 -6.58 -8.73
N SER A 99 -7.36 -6.45 -8.51
CA SER A 99 -6.61 -7.27 -7.57
C SER A 99 -7.20 -7.20 -6.17
N MET A 100 -6.75 -8.12 -5.31
CA MET A 100 -7.10 -8.09 -3.90
C MET A 100 -6.53 -6.85 -3.19
N THR A 101 -5.35 -6.38 -3.59
CA THR A 101 -4.58 -5.28 -2.98
C THR A 101 -5.19 -3.91 -3.28
N LYS A 102 -6.30 -3.62 -2.62
CA LYS A 102 -6.98 -2.32 -2.68
C LYS A 102 -6.37 -1.40 -1.62
N ILE A 103 -6.15 -0.14 -1.98
CA ILE A 103 -5.40 0.82 -1.15
C ILE A 103 -6.21 2.04 -0.75
N LEU A 104 -7.18 2.47 -1.57
CA LEU A 104 -8.05 3.61 -1.26
C LEU A 104 -9.49 3.31 -1.68
N VAL A 105 -10.46 3.65 -0.83
CA VAL A 105 -11.88 3.53 -1.14
C VAL A 105 -12.66 4.74 -0.67
N GLY A 106 -13.70 5.12 -1.41
CA GLY A 106 -14.62 6.18 -0.99
C GLY A 106 -15.91 6.21 -1.79
N ASP A 107 -17.04 6.41 -1.10
CA ASP A 107 -18.34 6.59 -1.74
C ASP A 107 -18.51 8.03 -2.27
N PHE A 108 -19.13 8.16 -3.44
CA PHE A 108 -19.45 9.48 -3.99
C PHE A 108 -20.61 10.12 -3.24
N THR A 109 -20.36 11.27 -2.62
CA THR A 109 -21.38 12.19 -2.11
C THR A 109 -21.45 13.41 -3.02
N GLY A 110 -22.50 13.48 -3.85
CA GLY A 110 -22.56 14.46 -4.94
C GLY A 110 -21.49 14.17 -5.99
N ASN A 111 -20.57 15.10 -6.23
CA ASN A 111 -19.50 14.95 -7.21
C ASN A 111 -18.13 14.59 -6.61
N VAL A 112 -18.07 14.38 -5.29
CA VAL A 112 -16.81 14.12 -4.59
C VAL A 112 -16.89 12.80 -3.84
N ALA A 113 -15.85 11.98 -3.95
CA ALA A 113 -15.56 10.90 -3.03
C ALA A 113 -14.33 11.28 -2.19
N SER A 114 -14.48 11.29 -0.86
CA SER A 114 -13.31 11.30 0.03
C SER A 114 -12.84 9.86 0.15
N VAL A 115 -11.58 9.60 -0.21
CA VAL A 115 -11.02 8.25 -0.25
C VAL A 115 -10.00 8.06 0.86
N SER A 116 -10.00 6.88 1.45
CA SER A 116 -9.09 6.52 2.55
C SER A 116 -8.65 5.06 2.45
N SER A 117 -7.48 4.75 3.01
CA SER A 117 -7.02 3.37 3.25
C SER A 117 -7.76 2.71 4.42
N ASN A 118 -8.39 3.51 5.28
CA ASN A 118 -9.23 3.01 6.37
C ASN A 118 -10.43 2.24 5.78
N GLY A 119 -10.59 1.00 6.22
CA GLY A 119 -11.63 0.09 5.74
C GLY A 119 -11.34 -0.61 4.41
N VAL A 120 -10.12 -0.48 3.87
CA VAL A 120 -9.67 -1.26 2.70
C VAL A 120 -8.25 -1.83 2.85
N VAL A 121 -7.46 -1.28 3.76
CA VAL A 121 -6.18 -1.84 4.23
C VAL A 121 -6.32 -2.31 5.69
N GLY A 122 -6.65 -1.38 6.58
CA GLY A 122 -6.83 -1.57 8.03
C GLY A 122 -7.14 -0.22 8.69
N ASP A 123 -7.60 -0.23 9.95
CA ASP A 123 -7.79 1.00 10.76
C ASP A 123 -6.75 1.02 11.89
N PHE A 124 -5.75 1.90 11.73
CA PHE A 124 -4.60 1.99 12.62
C PHE A 124 -4.76 3.03 13.72
N THR A 125 -5.96 3.59 13.93
CA THR A 125 -6.20 4.66 14.91
C THR A 125 -5.79 4.27 16.33
N ASN A 126 -5.90 2.98 16.68
CA ASN A 126 -5.50 2.45 17.99
C ASN A 126 -4.32 1.47 17.90
N ALA A 127 -3.58 1.48 16.79
CA ALA A 127 -2.41 0.62 16.64
C ALA A 127 -1.38 0.96 17.73
N SER A 128 -0.82 -0.07 18.36
CA SER A 128 0.26 0.10 19.33
C SER A 128 1.25 -1.05 19.24
N GLY A 129 2.48 -0.81 19.69
CA GLY A 129 3.53 -1.80 19.65
C GLY A 129 4.52 -1.66 20.80
N GLN A 130 5.10 -2.79 21.16
CA GLN A 130 6.18 -2.92 22.10
C GLN A 130 7.15 -3.98 21.57
N TYR A 131 8.41 -3.89 21.99
CA TYR A 131 9.42 -4.85 21.63
C TYR A 131 10.44 -5.02 22.76
N ILE A 132 11.28 -6.04 22.62
CA ILE A 132 12.47 -6.25 23.44
C ILE A 132 13.70 -6.37 22.53
N LEU A 133 14.88 -6.15 23.09
CA LEU A 133 16.13 -6.61 22.49
C LEU A 133 16.53 -7.93 23.15
N ALA A 134 16.73 -8.98 22.35
CA ALA A 134 17.17 -10.31 22.78
C ALA A 134 17.64 -11.12 21.57
N THR A 135 18.46 -12.15 21.77
CA THR A 135 18.92 -13.09 20.72
C THR A 135 18.63 -14.55 21.08
N PRO A 136 17.36 -14.98 21.19
CA PRO A 136 16.97 -16.33 21.60
C PRO A 136 17.50 -17.47 20.70
N THR A 137 18.05 -17.18 19.52
CA THR A 137 18.53 -18.19 18.56
C THR A 137 20.02 -18.53 18.67
N ASN A 138 20.77 -17.97 19.63
CA ASN A 138 22.20 -18.29 19.84
C ASN A 138 22.60 -18.74 21.25
N GLY A 139 21.62 -19.02 22.12
CA GLY A 139 21.89 -19.40 23.52
C GLY A 139 21.74 -18.20 24.45
N GLY A 140 22.40 -18.23 25.61
CA GLY A 140 22.24 -17.19 26.63
C GLY A 140 23.43 -16.24 26.72
N ASP A 141 23.12 -14.97 26.92
CA ASP A 141 24.00 -13.86 27.33
C ASP A 141 25.11 -13.54 26.31
N THR A 142 24.84 -13.72 25.02
CA THR A 142 25.77 -13.33 23.95
C THR A 142 25.06 -12.53 22.88
N ASP A 143 25.47 -11.27 22.69
CA ASP A 143 25.00 -10.40 21.62
C ASP A 143 23.52 -9.98 21.69
N GLU A 144 22.89 -10.04 22.86
CA GLU A 144 21.44 -9.81 23.10
C GLU A 144 20.89 -8.48 22.55
N LEU A 145 21.74 -7.48 22.35
CA LEU A 145 21.38 -6.21 21.73
C LEU A 145 21.27 -6.30 20.20
N SER A 146 21.50 -7.47 19.61
CA SER A 146 21.54 -7.72 18.16
C SER A 146 20.31 -8.44 17.62
N GLY A 147 19.27 -8.60 18.43
CA GLY A 147 17.97 -9.08 17.95
C GLY A 147 16.86 -8.20 18.47
N ILE A 148 15.74 -8.24 17.77
CA ILE A 148 14.54 -7.49 18.13
C ILE A 148 13.32 -8.40 18.00
N TRP A 149 12.51 -8.43 19.04
CA TRP A 149 11.31 -9.26 19.09
C TRP A 149 10.13 -8.43 19.58
N PHE A 150 9.03 -8.47 18.84
CA PHE A 150 7.84 -7.67 19.16
C PHE A 150 7.01 -8.32 20.28
N LEU A 151 7.58 -8.27 21.48
CA LEU A 151 7.12 -8.95 22.69
C LEU A 151 6.85 -7.98 23.83
N ASP A 152 5.95 -8.39 24.71
CA ASP A 152 5.77 -7.85 26.05
C ASP A 152 6.23 -8.90 27.09
N LEU A 153 7.06 -8.48 28.05
CA LEU A 153 7.57 -9.31 29.15
C LEU A 153 7.08 -8.83 30.52
N SER A 154 6.18 -7.84 30.57
CA SER A 154 5.72 -7.21 31.81
C SER A 154 4.99 -8.17 32.77
N SER A 155 4.39 -9.25 32.25
CA SER A 155 3.78 -10.31 33.05
C SER A 155 4.78 -11.32 33.63
N GLY A 156 6.03 -11.27 33.19
CA GLY A 156 7.08 -12.25 33.49
C GLY A 156 7.11 -13.45 32.53
N ALA A 157 6.29 -13.46 31.49
CA ALA A 157 6.32 -14.42 30.38
C ALA A 157 6.17 -13.67 29.04
N PRO A 158 6.66 -14.23 27.91
CA PRO A 158 6.45 -13.65 26.59
C PRO A 158 4.97 -13.59 26.19
N GLU A 159 4.51 -12.38 25.88
CA GLU A 159 3.20 -12.08 25.31
C GLU A 159 3.37 -11.24 24.03
N ALA A 160 2.33 -11.15 23.20
CA ALA A 160 2.37 -10.35 21.98
C ALA A 160 2.60 -8.88 22.32
N GLY A 161 3.64 -8.27 21.74
CA GLY A 161 3.95 -6.86 21.95
C GLY A 161 3.15 -5.92 21.05
N LEU A 162 2.47 -6.43 20.01
CA LEU A 162 1.74 -5.65 19.03
C LEU A 162 0.22 -5.76 19.23
N ASP A 163 -0.47 -4.63 19.14
CA ASP A 163 -1.93 -4.55 18.99
C ASP A 163 -2.22 -3.84 17.67
N LEU A 164 -2.57 -4.62 16.65
CA LEU A 164 -2.72 -4.19 15.27
C LEU A 164 -4.05 -4.70 14.70
N PRO A 165 -4.72 -3.95 13.80
CA PRO A 165 -5.93 -4.42 13.17
C PRO A 165 -5.65 -5.64 12.29
N VAL A 166 -6.66 -6.48 12.10
CA VAL A 166 -6.61 -7.49 11.03
C VAL A 166 -6.59 -6.76 9.68
N LEU A 167 -5.62 -7.09 8.84
CA LEU A 167 -5.51 -6.51 7.51
C LEU A 167 -6.52 -7.12 6.54
N GLU A 168 -6.99 -6.29 5.62
CA GLU A 168 -7.75 -6.77 4.46
C GLU A 168 -6.87 -7.61 3.53
N SER A 169 -7.50 -8.46 2.71
CA SER A 169 -6.77 -9.32 1.78
C SER A 169 -5.90 -8.51 0.80
N GLY A 170 -4.70 -9.02 0.52
CA GLY A 170 -3.72 -8.35 -0.33
C GLY A 170 -2.73 -7.49 0.43
N TRP A 171 -2.69 -7.60 1.77
CA TRP A 171 -1.75 -6.90 2.64
C TRP A 171 -1.14 -7.86 3.68
N LYS A 172 0.08 -7.55 4.11
CA LYS A 172 0.76 -8.18 5.26
C LYS A 172 1.45 -7.11 6.11
N TYR A 173 1.76 -7.44 7.35
CA TYR A 173 2.71 -6.64 8.12
C TYR A 173 4.13 -7.09 7.82
N GLU A 174 5.08 -6.18 7.98
CA GLU A 174 6.50 -6.50 8.02
C GLU A 174 7.20 -5.68 9.11
N GLY A 175 8.06 -6.35 9.87
CA GLY A 175 8.92 -5.70 10.85
C GLY A 175 10.27 -5.36 10.23
N TRP A 176 10.85 -4.24 10.67
CA TRP A 176 12.13 -3.75 10.14
C TRP A 176 13.02 -3.18 11.24
N VAL A 177 14.32 -3.23 10.99
CA VAL A 177 15.31 -2.35 11.62
C VAL A 177 16.06 -1.58 10.54
N VAL A 178 16.17 -0.26 10.70
CA VAL A 178 16.89 0.62 9.76
C VAL A 178 18.28 0.92 10.31
N ILE A 179 19.27 0.22 9.78
CA ILE A 179 20.66 0.25 10.23
C ILE A 179 21.48 1.09 9.24
N ASP A 180 22.04 2.21 9.70
CA ASP A 180 22.82 3.13 8.85
C ASP A 180 22.09 3.54 7.55
N GLY A 181 20.76 3.63 7.61
CA GLY A 181 19.88 3.95 6.47
C GLY A 181 19.51 2.75 5.58
N ILE A 182 19.96 1.54 5.91
CA ILE A 182 19.61 0.30 5.22
C ILE A 182 18.47 -0.38 6.00
N PRO A 183 17.27 -0.52 5.43
CA PRO A 183 16.22 -1.31 6.05
C PRO A 183 16.57 -2.80 5.97
N VAL A 184 16.47 -3.49 7.10
CA VAL A 184 16.64 -4.93 7.22
C VAL A 184 15.35 -5.50 7.81
N SER A 185 14.72 -6.40 7.06
CA SER A 185 13.49 -7.07 7.46
C SER A 185 13.75 -8.00 8.64
N THR A 186 12.81 -8.01 9.60
CA THR A 186 12.69 -9.09 10.58
C THR A 186 11.86 -10.23 10.02
N GLY A 187 10.89 -9.91 9.16
CA GLY A 187 9.97 -10.88 8.61
C GLY A 187 8.57 -10.34 8.37
N THR A 188 7.85 -10.96 7.42
CA THR A 188 6.43 -10.66 7.17
C THR A 188 5.54 -11.50 8.07
N PHE A 189 4.43 -10.94 8.53
CA PHE A 189 3.48 -11.65 9.39
C PHE A 189 2.03 -11.19 9.17
N SER A 190 1.08 -12.00 9.64
CA SER A 190 -0.35 -11.69 9.63
C SER A 190 -1.01 -11.89 11.00
N ASP A 191 -0.36 -12.65 11.89
CA ASP A 191 -0.75 -12.81 13.28
C ASP A 191 0.35 -12.22 14.17
N VAL A 192 -0.04 -11.37 15.11
CA VAL A 192 0.88 -10.72 16.06
C VAL A 192 1.34 -11.68 17.18
N ALA A 193 0.71 -12.85 17.29
CA ALA A 193 0.96 -13.86 18.31
C ALA A 193 1.41 -15.21 17.69
N ASP A 194 2.02 -15.18 16.50
CA ASP A 194 2.64 -16.33 15.85
C ASP A 194 3.98 -15.93 15.20
N PHE A 195 4.74 -16.91 14.72
CA PHE A 195 5.97 -16.67 13.98
C PHE A 195 5.73 -15.79 12.74
N ASP A 196 6.75 -15.00 12.37
CA ASP A 196 6.82 -14.46 11.02
C ASP A 196 7.12 -15.55 9.97
N ASP A 197 6.84 -15.22 8.72
CA ASP A 197 6.85 -16.17 7.59
C ASP A 197 8.25 -16.75 7.31
N ASN A 198 9.33 -16.06 7.74
CA ASN A 198 10.73 -16.42 7.53
C ASN A 198 11.42 -16.96 8.80
N ALA A 199 10.76 -17.10 9.95
CA ALA A 199 11.39 -17.58 11.18
C ALA A 199 12.25 -18.86 10.98
N MET A 200 11.80 -19.78 10.12
CA MET A 200 12.50 -21.06 9.84
C MET A 200 13.52 -20.98 8.71
N THR A 201 13.50 -19.92 7.90
CA THR A 201 14.30 -19.79 6.67
C THR A 201 15.25 -18.60 6.69
N SER A 202 15.15 -17.73 7.71
CA SER A 202 15.96 -16.53 7.81
C SER A 202 17.44 -16.86 7.80
N PRO A 203 18.24 -16.11 7.01
CA PRO A 203 19.69 -16.25 7.04
C PRO A 203 20.33 -15.52 8.22
N PHE A 204 19.60 -14.70 8.98
CA PHE A 204 20.18 -13.82 10.00
C PHE A 204 20.27 -14.47 11.38
N LYS A 205 19.27 -15.28 11.73
CA LYS A 205 19.18 -16.01 13.00
C LYS A 205 20.36 -16.93 13.27
N GLY A 206 20.62 -17.23 14.53
CA GLY A 206 21.62 -18.21 14.98
C GLY A 206 21.21 -19.67 14.75
N ASP A 207 22.05 -20.58 15.23
CA ASP A 207 21.90 -22.03 15.00
C ASP A 207 20.98 -22.73 16.01
N MET A 208 20.50 -22.05 17.06
CA MET A 208 19.67 -22.62 18.13
C MET A 208 18.18 -22.34 17.95
N GLY A 209 17.57 -23.01 16.97
CA GLY A 209 16.13 -22.92 16.73
C GLY A 209 15.70 -21.64 16.02
N ASP A 210 14.41 -21.34 16.10
CA ASP A 210 13.75 -20.31 15.29
C ASP A 210 13.21 -19.14 16.14
N GLY A 211 13.61 -19.09 17.42
CA GLY A 211 13.15 -18.07 18.37
C GLY A 211 11.75 -18.35 18.92
N PRO A 212 11.17 -17.38 19.67
CA PRO A 212 9.82 -17.46 20.17
C PRO A 212 8.78 -17.33 19.04
N ALA A 213 7.57 -17.87 19.27
CA ALA A 213 6.46 -17.87 18.30
C ALA A 213 5.76 -16.50 18.20
N PHE A 214 6.53 -15.47 17.86
CA PHE A 214 6.10 -14.08 17.71
C PHE A 214 6.94 -13.43 16.61
N PRO A 215 6.48 -12.33 15.99
CA PRO A 215 7.29 -11.63 14.99
C PRO A 215 8.59 -11.08 15.60
N GLY A 216 9.71 -11.26 14.90
CA GLY A 216 11.02 -10.82 15.39
C GLY A 216 12.18 -11.54 14.73
N GLU A 217 13.38 -11.00 14.92
CA GLU A 217 14.58 -11.52 14.26
C GLU A 217 15.83 -11.27 15.09
N ASP A 218 16.76 -12.22 14.95
CA ASP A 218 18.12 -12.10 15.44
C ASP A 218 19.05 -11.72 14.28
N PHE A 219 19.83 -10.65 14.42
CA PHE A 219 20.84 -10.23 13.45
C PHE A 219 22.21 -10.72 13.87
N LEU A 220 22.47 -12.03 13.68
CA LEU A 220 23.67 -12.69 14.18
C LEU A 220 24.64 -13.12 13.08
N GLN A 221 24.13 -13.48 11.91
CA GLN A 221 24.93 -14.00 10.81
C GLN A 221 24.44 -13.50 9.45
N ASN A 222 25.27 -13.71 8.41
CA ASN A 222 24.95 -13.37 7.01
C ASN A 222 24.42 -11.94 6.78
N ALA A 223 25.03 -10.96 7.45
CA ALA A 223 24.67 -9.56 7.33
C ALA A 223 24.58 -9.11 5.85
N PRO A 224 23.57 -8.32 5.47
CA PRO A 224 23.49 -7.72 4.15
C PRO A 224 24.74 -6.92 3.79
N LEU A 225 24.98 -6.73 2.49
CA LEU A 225 26.13 -5.96 2.02
C LEU A 225 26.12 -4.55 2.63
N GLY A 226 27.23 -4.17 3.28
CA GLY A 226 27.39 -2.88 3.94
C GLY A 226 27.16 -2.91 5.45
N LEU A 227 26.65 -4.02 6.00
CA LEU A 227 26.46 -4.22 7.44
C LEU A 227 27.39 -5.32 7.98
N THR A 228 27.42 -5.47 9.30
CA THR A 228 28.14 -6.55 9.98
C THR A 228 27.30 -7.00 11.16
N PHE A 229 27.11 -8.30 11.30
CA PHE A 229 26.39 -8.93 12.42
C PHE A 229 27.36 -9.81 13.23
N PRO A 230 27.18 -9.93 14.56
CA PRO A 230 26.17 -9.25 15.38
C PRO A 230 26.38 -7.73 15.48
N LEU A 231 25.29 -6.99 15.69
CA LEU A 231 25.29 -5.52 15.76
C LEU A 231 24.40 -5.04 16.91
N ASP A 232 24.92 -4.14 17.74
CA ASP A 232 24.12 -3.40 18.72
C ASP A 232 23.06 -2.53 18.03
N LEU A 233 21.78 -2.85 18.21
CA LEU A 233 20.66 -2.17 17.56
C LEU A 233 20.32 -0.81 18.19
N ARG A 234 20.93 -0.43 19.33
CA ARG A 234 20.64 0.85 19.96
C ARG A 234 21.06 2.02 19.08
N GLY A 235 20.28 3.09 19.12
CA GLY A 235 20.43 4.26 18.25
C GLY A 235 19.79 4.11 16.87
N TYR A 236 19.46 2.89 16.43
CA TYR A 236 18.78 2.62 15.16
C TYR A 236 17.26 2.67 15.28
N ALA A 237 16.56 2.68 14.14
CA ALA A 237 15.11 2.72 14.10
C ALA A 237 14.52 1.31 13.92
N THR A 238 13.45 0.99 14.64
CA THR A 238 12.57 -0.14 14.32
C THR A 238 11.22 0.36 13.80
N VAL A 239 10.64 -0.35 12.84
CA VAL A 239 9.43 0.05 12.11
C VAL A 239 8.52 -1.15 11.93
N ILE A 240 7.21 -0.96 12.07
CA ILE A 240 6.20 -1.86 11.51
C ILE A 240 5.59 -1.16 10.30
N SER A 241 5.62 -1.82 9.15
CA SER A 241 4.96 -1.37 7.91
C SER A 241 3.83 -2.31 7.50
N VAL A 242 3.03 -1.83 6.55
CA VAL A 242 1.93 -2.58 5.94
C VAL A 242 2.24 -2.72 4.46
N GLU A 243 2.61 -3.93 4.06
CA GLU A 243 3.18 -4.26 2.76
C GLU A 243 2.11 -4.80 1.81
N PRO A 244 2.11 -4.38 0.53
CA PRO A 244 1.26 -5.01 -0.47
C PRO A 244 1.65 -6.49 -0.62
N TYR A 245 0.67 -7.36 -0.84
CA TYR A 245 0.92 -8.78 -1.06
C TYR A 245 0.29 -9.25 -2.38
N PRO A 246 1.09 -9.70 -3.36
CA PRO A 246 2.55 -9.88 -3.32
C PRO A 246 3.33 -8.55 -3.27
N ASP A 247 4.46 -8.57 -2.56
CA ASP A 247 5.41 -7.45 -2.50
C ASP A 247 6.54 -7.64 -3.53
N ASN A 248 7.02 -6.55 -4.08
CA ASN A 248 8.14 -6.49 -5.03
C ASN A 248 9.26 -5.52 -4.60
N SER A 249 9.13 -4.90 -3.43
CA SER A 249 10.10 -3.93 -2.92
C SER A 249 11.00 -4.57 -1.86
N PRO A 250 12.32 -4.32 -1.88
CA PRO A 250 13.20 -4.64 -0.75
C PRO A 250 13.17 -3.56 0.34
N ALA A 251 12.37 -2.51 0.19
CA ALA A 251 12.26 -1.37 1.11
C ALA A 251 10.84 -1.26 1.67
N PRO A 252 10.66 -0.82 2.94
CA PRO A 252 9.34 -0.77 3.58
C PRO A 252 8.38 0.17 2.86
N PHE A 253 7.16 -0.33 2.57
CA PHE A 253 6.09 0.43 1.95
C PHE A 253 5.64 1.62 2.81
N THR A 254 4.99 2.59 2.17
CA THR A 254 4.72 3.94 2.69
C THR A 254 3.89 3.94 3.97
N LEU A 255 2.98 2.96 4.12
CA LEU A 255 2.17 2.78 5.33
C LEU A 255 3.03 2.20 6.46
N LYS A 256 3.36 3.05 7.43
CA LYS A 256 4.21 2.75 8.59
C LYS A 256 3.48 3.21 9.84
N PRO A 257 2.54 2.40 10.37
CA PRO A 257 1.75 2.78 11.54
C PRO A 257 2.57 2.91 12.82
N LEU A 258 3.70 2.21 12.95
CA LEU A 258 4.55 2.25 14.15
C LEU A 258 6.01 2.49 13.79
N LEU A 259 6.69 3.32 14.58
CA LEU A 259 8.13 3.58 14.49
C LEU A 259 8.70 3.88 15.86
N HIS A 260 9.92 3.43 16.11
CA HIS A 260 10.66 3.85 17.30
C HIS A 260 12.16 3.95 17.03
N ILE A 261 12.81 4.97 17.60
CA ILE A 261 14.27 5.03 17.66
C ILE A 261 14.69 4.35 18.96
N ILE A 262 15.43 3.26 18.85
CA ILE A 262 15.87 2.44 19.98
C ILE A 262 16.81 3.29 20.85
N PRO A 263 16.51 3.54 22.14
CA PRO A 263 17.36 4.39 22.97
C PRO A 263 18.76 3.81 23.20
N GLU A 264 19.78 4.67 23.21
CA GLU A 264 21.19 4.33 23.46
C GLU A 264 21.44 3.62 24.80
N ASN A 265 20.57 3.86 25.78
CA ASN A 265 20.67 3.33 27.14
C ASN A 265 19.67 2.21 27.43
N THR A 266 19.17 1.56 26.38
CA THR A 266 18.29 0.39 26.48
C THR A 266 19.06 -0.81 27.05
N ASP A 267 18.46 -1.47 28.03
CA ASP A 267 18.88 -2.78 28.50
C ASP A 267 18.26 -3.87 27.61
N ASP A 268 18.90 -5.03 27.46
CA ASP A 268 18.26 -6.19 26.85
C ASP A 268 17.16 -6.78 27.75
N HIS A 269 16.25 -7.58 27.18
CA HIS A 269 15.15 -8.25 27.90
C HIS A 269 14.21 -7.34 28.70
N VAL A 270 14.12 -6.05 28.35
CA VAL A 270 13.12 -5.12 28.89
C VAL A 270 12.14 -4.71 27.81
N THR A 271 10.86 -4.59 28.18
CA THR A 271 9.80 -4.13 27.27
C THR A 271 9.91 -2.65 27.00
N ILE A 272 9.98 -2.30 25.71
CA ILE A 272 10.15 -0.94 25.22
C ILE A 272 8.92 -0.59 24.36
N PRO A 273 8.19 0.47 24.70
CA PRO A 273 7.06 0.91 23.88
C PRO A 273 7.53 1.56 22.58
N MET A 274 6.83 1.28 21.48
CA MET A 274 6.96 2.00 20.22
C MET A 274 6.11 3.27 20.23
N GLY A 275 6.44 4.20 19.33
CA GLY A 275 5.62 5.37 19.04
C GLY A 275 4.85 5.23 17.73
N ASP A 276 4.01 6.23 17.47
CA ASP A 276 3.32 6.38 16.19
C ASP A 276 4.34 6.50 15.05
N GLY A 277 4.09 5.77 13.98
CA GLY A 277 4.86 5.89 12.76
C GLY A 277 4.45 7.10 11.91
N PRO A 278 5.21 7.38 10.84
CA PRO A 278 5.05 8.60 10.07
C PRO A 278 3.77 8.65 9.22
N LEU A 279 3.16 7.49 8.93
CA LEU A 279 1.98 7.42 8.06
C LEU A 279 1.13 6.19 8.36
N ALA A 280 0.01 6.39 9.05
CA ALA A 280 -0.94 5.33 9.40
C ALA A 280 -2.16 5.27 8.44
N GLU A 281 -2.38 6.31 7.63
CA GLU A 281 -3.53 6.40 6.73
C GLU A 281 -3.14 7.14 5.45
N LEU A 282 -3.57 6.59 4.31
CA LEU A 282 -3.55 7.27 3.02
C LEU A 282 -4.91 7.90 2.76
N THR A 283 -4.92 9.14 2.27
CA THR A 283 -6.16 9.86 1.98
C THR A 283 -6.09 10.64 0.68
N GLY A 284 -7.27 11.00 0.19
CA GLY A 284 -7.40 11.89 -0.96
C GLY A 284 -8.84 12.22 -1.29
N THR A 285 -9.01 12.89 -2.44
CA THR A 285 -10.32 13.19 -3.01
C THR A 285 -10.36 12.78 -4.47
N VAL A 286 -11.54 12.34 -4.90
CA VAL A 286 -11.84 12.01 -6.29
C VAL A 286 -13.06 12.80 -6.73
N VAL A 287 -12.93 13.58 -7.80
CA VAL A 287 -13.96 14.50 -8.29
C VAL A 287 -14.45 14.07 -9.68
N ARG A 288 -15.77 14.07 -9.86
CA ARG A 288 -16.46 13.70 -11.11
C ARG A 288 -17.26 14.83 -11.76
#